data_AF-A0A5N6Z133-F1
#
_entry.id   AF-A0A5N6Z133-F1
#
_cell.length_a   1.000
_cell.length_b   1.000
_cell.length_c   1.000
_cell.angle_alpha   90.00
_cell.angle_beta   90.00
_cell.angle_gamma   90.00
#
_symmetry.space_group_name_H-M   'P 1'
#
loop_
_entity.id
_entity.type
_entity.pdbx_description
1 polymer ?
#
loop_
_entity_poly.entity_id
_entity_poly.type
_entity_poly.pdbx_seq_one_letter_code
_entity_poly.pdbx_strand_id
1 'polypeptide(L)'
;MDVGTSHRSKPRASASCHPCRIRKVKCNRMSPCETCFTRGIQEECKYSAPNEDRQAIAQAEKITELRGKRNRLRELLAPHVAYRTSFDGPDEGTAAMEMVYSALRLGSENLVWRTVGRIRDGEDLRDLARDVARDRELEDES
;
A
#
# COMPACT_ATOMS: atom_id res chain seq x y z
N MET A 1 -56.96 28.92 -15.95
CA MET A 1 -56.91 27.68 -15.15
C MET A 1 -55.87 26.78 -15.83
N ASP A 2 -54.63 26.79 -15.35
CA ASP A 2 -53.53 26.03 -15.93
C ASP A 2 -53.27 24.80 -15.04
N VAL A 3 -53.54 23.61 -15.55
CA VAL A 3 -53.32 22.35 -14.85
C VAL A 3 -51.89 21.92 -15.11
N GLY A 4 -50.98 22.32 -14.20
CA GLY A 4 -49.61 21.84 -14.16
C GLY A 4 -49.57 20.35 -13.83
N THR A 5 -49.32 19.51 -14.84
CA THR A 5 -49.15 18.07 -14.67
C THR A 5 -47.81 17.79 -13.97
N SER A 6 -47.88 17.36 -12.70
CA SER A 6 -46.72 16.89 -11.96
C SER A 6 -46.18 15.59 -12.60
N HIS A 7 -45.08 15.68 -13.33
CA HIS A 7 -44.34 14.51 -13.77
C HIS A 7 -43.79 13.76 -12.56
N ARG A 8 -44.52 12.73 -12.13
CA ARG A 8 -44.05 11.77 -11.11
C ARG A 8 -42.78 11.10 -11.63
N SER A 9 -41.64 11.51 -11.10
CA SER A 9 -40.34 10.94 -11.46
C SER A 9 -40.33 9.44 -11.13
N LYS A 10 -39.95 8.63 -12.10
CA LYS A 10 -39.84 7.17 -11.92
C LYS A 10 -38.78 6.90 -10.86
N PRO A 11 -39.04 5.98 -9.90
CA PRO A 11 -38.06 5.65 -8.87
C PRO A 11 -36.79 5.13 -9.55
N ARG A 12 -35.64 5.64 -9.11
CA ARG A 12 -34.33 5.24 -9.65
C ARG A 12 -34.15 3.74 -9.48
N ALA A 13 -33.79 3.04 -10.57
CA ALA A 13 -33.59 1.60 -10.53
C ALA A 13 -32.48 1.24 -9.52
N SER A 14 -32.68 0.14 -8.78
CA SER A 14 -31.67 -0.35 -7.84
C SER A 14 -30.46 -0.88 -8.60
N ALA A 15 -29.26 -0.43 -8.20
CA ALA A 15 -28.01 -0.88 -8.79
C ALA A 15 -27.57 -2.27 -8.28
N SER A 16 -28.14 -2.76 -7.18
CA SER A 16 -27.84 -4.10 -6.62
C SER A 16 -28.71 -5.18 -7.26
N CYS A 17 -28.18 -6.41 -7.40
CA CYS A 17 -28.97 -7.51 -7.92
C CYS A 17 -30.12 -7.88 -6.99
N HIS A 18 -31.15 -8.51 -7.53
CA HIS A 18 -32.33 -8.89 -6.78
C HIS A 18 -32.04 -9.77 -5.56
N PRO A 19 -31.22 -10.84 -5.66
CA PRO A 19 -30.94 -11.69 -4.51
C PRO A 19 -30.15 -10.96 -3.40
N CYS A 20 -29.19 -10.09 -3.75
CA CYS A 20 -28.46 -9.30 -2.75
C CYS A 20 -29.33 -8.23 -2.08
N ARG A 21 -30.28 -7.63 -2.83
CA ARG A 21 -31.23 -6.66 -2.29
C ARG A 21 -32.18 -7.29 -1.26
N ILE A 22 -32.76 -8.45 -1.56
CA ILE A 22 -33.63 -9.16 -0.60
C ILE A 22 -32.84 -9.53 0.65
N ARG A 23 -31.63 -10.09 0.47
CA ARG A 23 -30.79 -10.54 1.59
C ARG A 23 -30.06 -9.41 2.32
N LYS A 24 -30.20 -8.15 1.85
CA LYS A 24 -29.54 -6.96 2.41
C LYS A 24 -28.02 -7.11 2.54
N VAL A 25 -27.38 -7.76 1.57
CA VAL A 25 -25.92 -7.95 1.52
C VAL A 25 -25.27 -7.06 0.45
N LYS A 26 -23.97 -6.79 0.58
CA LYS A 26 -23.22 -6.01 -0.40
C LYS A 26 -23.22 -6.73 -1.76
N CYS A 27 -23.48 -5.97 -2.81
CA CYS A 27 -23.44 -6.42 -4.20
C CYS A 27 -22.30 -5.70 -4.92
N ASN A 28 -21.35 -6.43 -5.51
CA ASN A 28 -20.26 -5.83 -6.30
C ASN A 28 -20.70 -5.41 -7.72
N ARG A 29 -21.97 -5.65 -8.07
CA ARG A 29 -22.65 -5.19 -9.31
C ARG A 29 -22.11 -5.81 -10.61
N MET A 30 -21.20 -6.79 -10.50
CA MET A 30 -20.78 -7.66 -11.60
C MET A 30 -21.89 -8.67 -11.98
N SER A 31 -21.79 -9.28 -13.16
CA SER A 31 -22.79 -10.25 -13.65
C SER A 31 -22.12 -11.59 -13.98
N PRO A 32 -22.38 -12.66 -13.19
CA PRO A 32 -23.03 -12.65 -11.88
C PRO A 32 -22.20 -11.89 -10.84
N CYS A 33 -22.84 -11.42 -9.76
CA CYS A 33 -22.11 -10.76 -8.67
C CYS A 33 -21.37 -11.80 -7.83
N GLU A 34 -20.27 -11.42 -7.19
CA GLU A 34 -19.42 -12.32 -6.40
C GLU A 34 -20.19 -12.99 -5.25
N THR A 35 -21.09 -12.27 -4.58
CA THR A 35 -21.95 -12.83 -3.53
C THR A 35 -22.89 -13.91 -4.06
N CYS A 36 -23.39 -13.78 -5.28
CA CYS A 36 -24.24 -14.81 -5.90
C CYS A 36 -23.39 -15.99 -6.41
N PHE A 37 -22.19 -15.70 -6.95
CA PHE A 37 -21.25 -16.73 -7.39
C PHE A 37 -20.81 -17.64 -6.25
N THR A 38 -20.34 -17.05 -5.14
CA THR A 38 -19.91 -17.78 -3.94
C THR A 38 -21.02 -18.59 -3.27
N ARG A 39 -22.28 -18.24 -3.52
CA ARG A 39 -23.46 -18.94 -2.99
C ARG A 39 -24.05 -19.98 -3.95
N GLY A 40 -23.50 -20.13 -5.16
CA GLY A 40 -24.00 -21.09 -6.15
C GLY A 40 -25.37 -20.71 -6.75
N ILE A 41 -25.73 -19.42 -6.77
CA ILE A 41 -27.02 -18.92 -7.30
C ILE A 41 -26.81 -17.94 -8.47
N GLN A 42 -25.84 -18.22 -9.34
CA GLN A 42 -25.48 -17.37 -10.48
C GLN A 42 -26.69 -17.10 -11.39
N GLU A 43 -27.52 -18.13 -11.64
CA GLU A 43 -28.70 -18.07 -12.50
C GLU A 43 -29.81 -17.15 -11.95
N GLU A 44 -29.84 -16.94 -10.63
CA GLU A 44 -30.79 -16.04 -9.97
C GLU A 44 -30.29 -14.58 -9.93
N CYS A 45 -29.02 -14.33 -10.30
CA CYS A 45 -28.39 -13.02 -10.19
C CYS A 45 -28.88 -12.03 -11.26
N LYS A 46 -30.10 -11.53 -11.08
CA LYS A 46 -30.77 -10.62 -12.03
C LYS A 46 -30.80 -9.18 -11.52
N TYR A 47 -30.72 -8.22 -12.44
CA TYR A 47 -30.69 -6.78 -12.15
C TYR A 47 -31.84 -6.07 -12.84
N SER A 48 -32.38 -5.02 -12.21
CA SER A 48 -33.40 -4.14 -12.80
C SER A 48 -32.79 -2.95 -13.55
N ALA A 49 -31.56 -2.56 -13.22
CA ALA A 49 -30.83 -1.48 -13.89
C ALA A 49 -30.02 -2.00 -15.09
N PRO A 50 -29.85 -1.18 -16.16
CA PRO A 50 -29.02 -1.54 -17.31
C PRO A 50 -27.57 -1.81 -16.89
N ASN A 51 -26.83 -2.55 -17.72
CA ASN A 51 -25.47 -2.99 -17.41
C ASN A 51 -24.51 -1.79 -17.28
N GLU A 52 -24.61 -0.81 -18.18
CA GLU A 52 -23.74 0.37 -18.21
C GLU A 52 -23.79 1.18 -16.90
N ASP A 53 -24.99 1.51 -16.41
CA ASP A 53 -25.17 2.23 -15.14
C ASP A 53 -24.54 1.49 -13.96
N ARG A 54 -24.72 0.16 -13.92
CA ARG A 54 -24.19 -0.68 -12.85
C ARG A 54 -22.67 -0.78 -12.91
N GLN A 55 -22.11 -0.90 -14.12
CA GLN A 55 -20.67 -0.92 -14.33
C GLN A 55 -20.02 0.40 -13.96
N ALA A 56 -20.63 1.54 -14.31
CA ALA A 56 -20.14 2.85 -13.92
C ALA A 56 -20.01 2.98 -12.38
N ILE A 57 -21.04 2.52 -11.65
CA ILE A 57 -21.01 2.49 -10.18
C ILE A 57 -19.93 1.53 -9.66
N ALA A 58 -19.82 0.32 -10.23
CA ALA A 58 -18.81 -0.65 -9.83
C ALA A 58 -17.38 -0.12 -10.05
N GLN A 59 -17.14 0.53 -11.18
CA GLN A 59 -15.86 1.17 -11.51
C GLN A 59 -15.54 2.30 -10.54
N ALA A 60 -16.50 3.18 -10.22
CA ALA A 60 -16.30 4.27 -9.28
C ALA A 60 -15.94 3.77 -7.86
N GLU A 61 -16.60 2.71 -7.40
CA GLU A 61 -16.25 2.05 -6.13
C GLU A 61 -14.83 1.48 -6.18
N LYS A 62 -14.46 0.83 -7.30
CA LYS A 62 -13.13 0.25 -7.46
C LYS A 62 -12.03 1.31 -7.49
N ILE A 63 -12.26 2.42 -8.18
CA ILE A 63 -11.32 3.56 -8.22
C ILE A 63 -11.09 4.12 -6.82
N THR A 64 -12.17 4.29 -6.03
CA THR A 64 -12.08 4.76 -4.65
C THR A 64 -11.26 3.80 -3.78
N GLU A 65 -11.53 2.49 -3.88
CA GLU A 65 -10.77 1.46 -3.16
C GLU A 65 -9.27 1.50 -3.52
N LEU A 66 -8.95 1.55 -4.81
CA LEU A 66 -7.56 1.57 -5.29
C LEU A 66 -6.83 2.85 -4.87
N ARG A 67 -7.49 4.00 -4.93
CA ARG A 67 -6.93 5.27 -4.44
C ARG A 67 -6.64 5.22 -2.94
N GLY A 68 -7.55 4.63 -2.15
CA GLY A 68 -7.34 4.42 -0.71
C GLY A 68 -6.15 3.51 -0.41
N LYS A 69 -6.06 2.37 -1.10
CA LYS A 69 -4.91 1.45 -0.99
C LYS A 69 -3.59 2.13 -1.35
N ARG A 70 -3.56 2.86 -2.47
CA ARG A 70 -2.39 3.64 -2.90
C ARG A 70 -1.97 4.66 -1.84
N ASN A 71 -2.91 5.38 -1.25
CA ASN A 71 -2.59 6.37 -0.22
C ASN A 71 -2.03 5.71 1.04
N ARG A 72 -2.64 4.61 1.51
CA ARG A 72 -2.11 3.83 2.66
C ARG A 72 -0.71 3.28 2.39
N LEU A 73 -0.47 2.74 1.20
CA LEU A 73 0.86 2.26 0.82
C LEU A 73 1.89 3.38 0.80
N ARG A 74 1.52 4.57 0.30
CA ARG A 74 2.39 5.75 0.35
C ARG A 74 2.69 6.19 1.77
N GLU A 75 1.71 6.15 2.66
CA GLU A 75 1.89 6.51 4.07
C GLU A 75 2.84 5.52 4.78
N LEU A 76 2.69 4.22 4.55
CA LEU A 76 3.60 3.20 5.09
C LEU A 76 5.03 3.31 4.54
N LEU A 77 5.16 3.69 3.27
CA LEU A 77 6.45 3.87 2.63
C LEU A 77 7.07 5.25 2.89
N ALA A 78 6.30 6.26 3.29
CA ALA A 78 6.79 7.63 3.48
C ALA A 78 7.99 7.70 4.45
N PRO A 79 8.01 7.00 5.61
CA PRO A 79 9.18 6.98 6.47
C PRO A 79 10.41 6.31 5.83
N HIS A 80 10.20 5.21 5.10
CA HIS A 80 11.28 4.46 4.44
C HIS A 80 11.86 5.23 3.26
N VAL A 81 11.01 5.92 2.49
CA VAL A 81 11.41 6.78 1.38
C VAL A 81 12.07 8.03 1.92
N ALA A 82 11.52 8.69 2.95
CA ALA A 82 12.15 9.84 3.60
C ALA A 82 13.53 9.48 4.15
N TYR A 83 13.64 8.34 4.85
CA TYR A 83 14.90 7.76 5.28
C TYR A 83 15.85 7.58 4.08
N ARG A 84 15.45 6.85 3.03
CA ARG A 84 16.28 6.65 1.83
C ARG A 84 16.69 7.94 1.13
N THR A 85 15.79 8.91 0.97
CA THR A 85 16.11 10.21 0.36
C THR A 85 17.01 11.07 1.24
N SER A 86 17.10 10.78 2.54
CA SER A 86 18.11 11.38 3.43
C SER A 86 19.53 10.88 3.12
N PHE A 87 19.68 9.84 2.30
CA PHE A 87 20.96 9.31 1.79
C PHE A 87 21.22 9.66 0.32
N ASP A 88 20.29 10.33 -0.39
CA ASP A 88 20.46 10.80 -1.78
C ASP A 88 21.27 12.11 -1.89
N GLY A 89 22.13 12.37 -0.89
CA GLY A 89 23.30 13.22 -1.10
C GLY A 89 24.38 12.35 -1.74
N PRO A 90 24.89 12.66 -2.95
CA PRO A 90 25.77 11.77 -3.74
C PRO A 90 27.17 11.48 -3.13
N ASP A 91 27.38 11.76 -1.84
CA ASP A 91 28.70 11.68 -1.19
C ASP A 91 28.62 11.03 0.20
N GLU A 92 27.71 11.49 1.06
CA GLU A 92 27.74 11.12 2.49
C GLU A 92 27.14 9.74 2.80
N GLY A 93 26.05 9.36 2.13
CA GLY A 93 25.42 8.04 2.33
C GLY A 93 26.24 6.91 1.75
N THR A 94 26.88 7.17 0.61
CA THR A 94 27.82 6.25 -0.05
C THR A 94 29.07 6.07 0.80
N ALA A 95 29.63 7.15 1.34
CA ALA A 95 30.78 7.10 2.25
C ALA A 95 30.47 6.29 3.54
N ALA A 96 29.28 6.49 4.12
CA ALA A 96 28.85 5.70 5.28
C ALA A 96 28.77 4.19 4.97
N MET A 97 28.17 3.84 3.83
CA MET A 97 28.10 2.45 3.39
C MET A 97 29.48 1.85 3.10
N GLU A 98 30.37 2.60 2.45
CA GLU A 98 31.75 2.18 2.15
C GLU A 98 32.58 1.96 3.42
N MET A 99 32.40 2.79 4.45
CA MET A 99 33.06 2.59 5.75
C MET A 99 32.60 1.30 6.43
N VAL A 100 31.29 1.05 6.48
CA VAL A 100 30.74 -0.19 7.06
C VAL A 100 31.17 -1.41 6.26
N TYR A 101 31.14 -1.32 4.92
CA TYR A 101 31.62 -2.39 4.04
C TYR A 101 33.11 -2.69 4.24
N SER A 102 33.94 -1.64 4.38
CA SER A 102 35.37 -1.77 4.66
C SER A 102 35.64 -2.42 6.02
N ALA A 103 34.82 -2.17 7.04
CA ALA A 103 34.91 -2.85 8.33
C ALA A 103 34.55 -4.33 8.23
N LEU A 104 33.48 -4.66 7.50
CA LEU A 104 33.08 -6.06 7.28
C LEU A 104 34.11 -6.83 6.45
N ARG A 105 34.76 -6.18 5.49
CA ARG A 105 35.68 -6.83 4.54
C ARG A 105 37.12 -6.89 5.03
N LEU A 106 37.59 -5.85 5.72
CA LEU A 106 39.00 -5.65 6.06
C LEU A 106 39.23 -5.43 7.56
N GLY A 107 38.19 -5.40 8.39
CA GLY A 107 38.31 -5.20 9.84
C GLY A 107 38.76 -6.45 10.59
N SER A 108 39.17 -6.27 11.84
CA SER A 108 39.45 -7.36 12.77
C SER A 108 38.21 -8.23 13.01
N GLU A 109 38.39 -9.49 13.40
CA GLU A 109 37.27 -10.39 13.70
C GLU A 109 36.31 -9.78 14.74
N ASN A 110 36.86 -9.10 15.76
CA ASN A 110 36.07 -8.41 16.79
C ASN A 110 35.31 -7.20 16.24
N LEU A 111 35.91 -6.41 15.34
CA LEU A 111 35.24 -5.30 14.69
C LEU A 111 34.09 -5.79 13.79
N VAL A 112 34.30 -6.88 13.04
CA VAL A 112 33.28 -7.52 12.21
C VAL A 112 32.11 -8.02 13.07
N TRP A 113 32.38 -8.76 14.16
CA TRP A 113 31.33 -9.28 15.04
C TRP A 113 30.48 -8.16 15.65
N ARG A 114 31.10 -7.08 16.13
CA ARG A 114 30.39 -5.90 16.65
C ARG A 114 29.54 -5.24 15.56
N THR A 115 30.11 -5.01 14.39
CA THR A 115 29.42 -4.37 13.25
C THR A 115 28.20 -5.20 12.82
N VAL A 116 28.34 -6.52 12.70
CA VAL A 116 27.24 -7.42 12.33
C VAL A 116 26.15 -7.46 13.41
N GLY A 117 26.53 -7.45 14.70
CA GLY A 117 25.58 -7.39 15.81
C GLY A 117 24.64 -6.18 15.68
N ARG A 118 25.22 -5.00 15.49
CA ARG A 118 24.47 -3.74 15.36
C ARG A 118 23.59 -3.66 14.10
N ILE A 119 24.05 -4.25 12.99
CA ILE A 119 23.22 -4.41 11.79
C ILE A 119 21.98 -5.27 12.09
N ARG A 120 22.14 -6.34 12.87
CA ARG A 120 21.01 -7.21 13.25
C ARG A 120 20.05 -6.52 14.21
N ASP A 121 20.56 -5.64 15.06
CA ASP A 121 19.74 -4.82 15.97
C ASP A 121 19.00 -3.68 15.25
N GLY A 122 19.31 -3.46 13.96
CA GLY A 122 18.61 -2.50 13.11
C GLY A 122 19.04 -1.05 13.32
N GLU A 123 20.26 -0.83 13.80
CA GLU A 123 20.81 0.51 13.98
C GLU A 123 20.97 1.28 12.65
N ASP A 124 20.94 2.61 12.74
CA ASP A 124 21.11 3.50 11.59
C ASP A 124 22.52 3.37 10.97
N LEU A 125 22.58 3.40 9.63
CA LEU A 125 23.81 3.18 8.88
C LEU A 125 24.88 4.27 9.12
N ARG A 126 24.48 5.52 9.39
CA ARG A 126 25.41 6.64 9.65
C ARG A 126 25.99 6.56 11.05
N ASP A 127 25.18 6.16 12.03
CA ASP A 127 25.64 5.94 13.40
C ASP A 127 26.62 4.77 13.45
N LEU A 128 26.29 3.67 12.74
CA LEU A 128 27.19 2.54 12.56
C LEU A 128 28.51 2.96 11.90
N ALA A 129 28.44 3.75 10.81
CA ALA A 129 29.62 4.26 10.10
C ALA A 129 30.53 5.13 10.98
N ARG A 130 29.97 6.05 11.79
CA ARG A 130 30.72 6.95 12.68
C ARG A 130 31.50 6.16 13.73
N ASP A 131 30.86 5.14 14.29
CA ASP A 131 31.47 4.32 15.32
C ASP A 131 32.50 3.35 14.75
N VAL A 132 32.26 2.82 13.55
CA VAL A 132 33.24 2.03 12.79
C VAL A 132 34.51 2.86 12.51
N ALA A 133 34.37 4.14 12.15
CA ALA A 133 35.51 5.03 11.94
C ALA A 133 36.33 5.20 13.23
N ARG A 134 35.65 5.46 14.37
CA ARG A 134 36.31 5.58 15.68
C ARG A 134 37.00 4.29 16.12
N ASP A 135 36.35 3.15 15.92
CA ASP A 135 36.90 1.85 16.34
C ASP A 135 38.11 1.42 15.49
N ARG A 136 38.18 1.86 14.22
CA ARG A 136 39.35 1.67 13.35
C ARG A 136 40.55 2.54 13.77
N GLU A 137 40.32 3.81 14.08
CA GLU A 137 41.38 4.71 14.54
C GLU A 137 42.07 4.18 15.82
N LEU A 138 41.31 3.51 16.69
CA LEU A 138 41.83 2.85 17.90
C LEU A 138 42.63 1.57 17.61
N GLU A 139 42.36 0.88 16.50
CA GLU A 139 43.13 -0.30 16.07
C GLU A 139 44.42 0.09 15.34
N ASP A 140 44.43 1.21 14.60
CA ASP A 140 45.60 1.69 13.86
C ASP A 140 46.67 2.36 14.77
N GLU A 141 46.33 2.76 16.00
CA GLU A 141 47.27 3.33 17.01
C GLU A 141 47.82 2.32 18.05
N SER A 142 47.53 1.02 17.92
CA SER A 142 47.97 -0.07 18.84
C SER A 142 48.96 -1.03 18.19
#